data_AF-A0A0G0U8J9-F1
#
_entry.id   AF-A0A0G0U8J9-F1
#
_cell.length_a   1.000
_cell.length_b   1.000
_cell.length_c   1.000
_cell.angle_alpha   90.00
_cell.angle_beta   90.00
_cell.angle_gamma   90.00
#
_symmetry.space_group_name_H-M   'P 1'
#
loop_
_entity.id
_entity.type
_entity.pdbx_description
1 polymer ?
#
loop_
_entity_poly.entity_id
_entity_poly.type
_entity_poly.pdbx_seq_one_letter_code
_entity_poly.pdbx_strand_id
1 'polypeptide(L)'
;MLNSKFSAIVNLSKQILQWRESAFGGQQILNSKKSGFSLVIAMMLMTLTVSTVLGIVSLFLREFKLNTDLKYSTQAFYAAETGIEKYLWEFRRNGMGNKGIFSCATDCLGNGATYSLEYDFTGEVPFYILSTGDFRGIKRAIRTNF
;
A
#
# COMPACT_ATOMS: atom_id res chain seq x y z
N MET A 1 -1.80 1.42 -92.06
CA MET A 1 -2.75 1.82 -91.00
C MET A 1 -2.43 1.26 -89.60
N LEU A 2 -1.59 0.22 -89.45
CA LEU A 2 -1.27 -0.38 -88.14
C LEU A 2 -0.39 0.52 -87.24
N ASN A 3 0.56 1.27 -87.82
CA ASN A 3 1.54 2.07 -87.07
C ASN A 3 0.94 3.27 -86.32
N SER A 4 -0.09 3.93 -86.86
CA SER A 4 -0.68 5.09 -86.17
C SER A 4 -1.50 4.67 -84.95
N LYS A 5 -2.17 3.51 -85.01
CA LYS A 5 -2.91 2.94 -83.88
C LYS A 5 -1.98 2.53 -82.74
N PHE A 6 -0.81 1.97 -83.06
CA PHE A 6 0.19 1.59 -82.07
C PHE A 6 0.79 2.82 -81.36
N SER A 7 1.08 3.89 -82.12
CA SER A 7 1.55 5.16 -81.55
C SER A 7 0.53 5.80 -80.62
N ALA A 8 -0.77 5.70 -80.93
CA ALA A 8 -1.82 6.24 -80.08
C ALA A 8 -1.92 5.50 -78.72
N ILE A 9 -1.77 4.17 -78.74
CA ILE A 9 -1.80 3.33 -77.53
C ILE A 9 -0.60 3.63 -76.62
N VAL A 10 0.60 3.82 -77.19
CA VAL A 10 1.79 4.18 -76.44
C VAL A 10 1.68 5.59 -75.83
N ASN A 11 1.01 6.52 -76.52
CA ASN A 11 0.83 7.87 -75.99
C ASN A 11 -0.22 7.89 -74.85
N LEU A 12 -1.29 7.11 -75.00
CA LEU A 12 -2.29 6.90 -73.94
C LEU A 12 -1.67 6.23 -72.70
N SER A 13 -0.79 5.25 -72.87
CA SER A 13 -0.14 4.61 -71.71
C SER A 13 0.78 5.57 -70.96
N LYS A 14 1.48 6.46 -71.67
CA LYS A 14 2.27 7.53 -71.04
C LYS A 14 1.38 8.53 -70.29
N GLN A 15 0.27 8.96 -70.88
CA GLN A 15 -0.68 9.84 -70.19
C GLN A 15 -1.30 9.19 -68.95
N ILE A 16 -1.63 7.89 -69.02
CA ILE A 16 -2.15 7.13 -67.87
C ILE A 16 -1.09 6.99 -66.79
N LEU A 17 0.17 6.76 -67.14
CA LEU A 17 1.29 6.72 -66.19
C LEU A 17 1.50 8.08 -65.51
N GLN A 18 1.44 9.17 -66.28
CA GLN A 18 1.55 10.54 -65.77
C GLN A 18 0.37 10.88 -64.85
N TRP A 19 -0.85 10.47 -65.23
CA TRP A 19 -2.05 10.66 -64.42
C TRP A 19 -1.99 9.84 -63.12
N ARG A 20 -1.50 8.59 -63.19
CA ARG A 20 -1.25 7.75 -62.01
C ARG A 20 -0.24 8.40 -61.06
N GLU A 21 0.86 8.95 -61.58
CA GLU A 21 1.85 9.64 -60.76
C GLU A 21 1.30 10.94 -60.16
N SER A 22 0.43 11.67 -60.87
CA SER A 22 -0.23 12.86 -60.31
C SER A 22 -1.35 12.53 -59.29
N ALA A 23 -2.08 11.43 -59.47
CA ALA A 23 -3.20 11.02 -58.62
C ALA A 23 -2.74 10.27 -57.36
N PHE A 24 -1.63 9.52 -57.45
CA PHE A 24 -1.07 8.74 -56.33
C PHE A 24 0.22 9.34 -55.75
N GLY A 25 0.88 10.28 -56.44
CA GLY A 25 1.98 11.08 -55.88
C GLY A 25 1.56 12.04 -54.77
N GLY A 26 0.26 12.06 -54.44
CA GLY A 26 -0.35 12.77 -53.34
C GLY A 26 -0.46 12.00 -52.02
N GLN A 27 0.06 10.78 -51.90
CA GLN A 27 0.46 10.27 -50.59
C GLN A 27 1.87 10.78 -50.30
N GLN A 28 1.97 12.11 -50.16
CA GLN A 28 3.05 12.67 -49.38
C GLN A 28 2.97 12.02 -48.00
N ILE A 29 3.95 11.17 -47.72
CA ILE A 29 4.39 10.87 -46.37
C ILE A 29 4.26 12.18 -45.60
N LEU A 30 3.42 12.18 -44.55
CA LEU A 30 3.24 13.30 -43.64
C LEU A 30 4.58 13.62 -43.00
N ASN A 31 5.45 14.32 -43.71
CA ASN A 31 6.76 14.70 -43.25
C ASN A 31 6.98 16.17 -43.58
N SER A 32 6.32 17.00 -42.78
CA SER A 32 6.87 18.30 -42.40
C SER A 32 6.23 18.76 -41.09
N LYS A 33 6.98 18.56 -40.01
CA LYS A 33 7.00 19.37 -38.77
C LYS A 33 5.69 19.47 -37.97
N LYS A 34 5.26 18.36 -37.35
CA LYS A 34 4.54 18.36 -36.04
C LYS A 34 5.05 17.26 -35.10
N SER A 35 6.34 16.91 -35.17
CA SER A 35 6.95 15.79 -34.43
C SER A 35 7.32 16.08 -32.97
N GLY A 36 7.14 17.32 -32.47
CA GLY A 36 7.36 17.63 -31.05
C GLY A 36 6.13 17.38 -30.16
N PHE A 37 4.92 17.56 -30.70
CA PHE A 37 3.69 17.55 -29.89
C PHE A 37 3.28 16.14 -29.44
N SER A 38 3.54 15.12 -30.26
CA SER A 38 3.29 13.72 -29.90
C SER A 38 4.13 13.27 -28.69
N LEU A 39 5.38 13.76 -28.59
CA LEU A 39 6.26 13.46 -27.45
C LEU A 39 5.72 14.07 -26.15
N VAL A 40 5.23 15.31 -26.20
CA VAL A 40 4.64 16.00 -25.04
C VAL A 40 3.39 15.26 -24.55
N ILE A 41 2.52 14.82 -25.46
CA ILE A 41 1.32 14.03 -25.10
C ILE A 41 1.74 12.69 -24.47
N ALA A 42 2.71 11.98 -25.05
CA ALA A 42 3.19 10.72 -24.49
C ALA A 42 3.80 10.91 -23.10
N MET A 43 4.54 11.99 -22.88
CA MET A 43 5.09 12.33 -21.56
C MET A 43 3.98 12.66 -20.55
N MET A 44 2.97 13.44 -20.94
CA MET A 44 1.81 13.72 -20.07
C MET A 44 1.09 12.43 -19.67
N LEU A 45 0.83 11.53 -20.63
CA LEU A 45 0.22 10.24 -20.35
C LEU A 45 1.10 9.38 -19.43
N MET A 46 2.41 9.35 -19.62
CA MET A 46 3.32 8.65 -18.71
C MET A 46 3.32 9.26 -17.30
N THR A 47 3.29 10.57 -17.16
CA THR A 47 3.23 11.20 -15.83
C THR A 47 1.92 10.89 -15.11
N LEU A 48 0.80 10.87 -15.84
CA LEU A 48 -0.50 10.49 -15.30
C LEU A 48 -0.51 9.03 -14.84
N THR A 49 0.00 8.10 -15.64
CA THR A 49 0.05 6.68 -15.27
C THR A 49 0.99 6.42 -14.11
N VAL A 50 2.16 7.06 -14.07
CA VAL A 50 3.08 6.93 -12.94
C VAL A 50 2.45 7.50 -11.66
N SER A 51 1.78 8.65 -11.74
CA SER A 51 1.09 9.25 -10.60
C SER A 51 0.00 8.34 -10.04
N THR A 52 -0.80 7.68 -10.89
CA THR A 52 -1.86 6.77 -10.42
C THR A 52 -1.27 5.52 -9.77
N VAL A 53 -0.22 4.94 -10.35
CA VAL A 53 0.47 3.78 -9.77
C VAL A 53 1.07 4.13 -8.40
N LEU A 54 1.75 5.26 -8.27
CA LEU A 54 2.30 5.71 -6.98
C LEU A 54 1.21 5.95 -5.94
N GLY A 55 0.07 6.52 -6.33
CA GLY A 55 -1.09 6.68 -5.47
C GLY A 55 -1.59 5.33 -4.93
N ILE A 56 -1.71 4.32 -5.79
CA ILE A 56 -2.14 2.98 -5.40
C ILE A 56 -1.12 2.31 -4.47
N VAL A 57 0.18 2.37 -4.79
CA VAL A 57 1.24 1.80 -3.95
C VAL A 57 1.23 2.41 -2.55
N SER A 58 0.98 3.71 -2.43
CA SER A 58 0.90 4.38 -1.12
C SER A 58 -0.23 3.82 -0.23
N LEU A 59 -1.37 3.46 -0.83
CA LEU A 59 -2.48 2.83 -0.13
C LEU A 59 -2.10 1.41 0.32
N PHE A 60 -1.50 0.61 -0.56
CA PHE A 60 -1.06 -0.75 -0.21
C PHE A 60 -0.04 -0.77 0.93
N LEU A 61 0.94 0.14 0.93
CA LEU A 61 1.92 0.23 2.01
C LEU A 61 1.25 0.57 3.35
N ARG A 62 0.25 1.46 3.35
CA ARG A 62 -0.52 1.80 4.53
C ARG A 62 -1.32 0.60 5.05
N GLU A 63 -2.04 -0.09 4.17
CA GLU A 63 -2.83 -1.27 4.53
C GLU A 63 -1.95 -2.41 5.05
N PHE A 64 -0.78 -2.63 4.45
CA PHE A 64 0.15 -3.66 4.91
C PHE A 64 0.65 -3.42 6.34
N LYS A 65 0.96 -2.16 6.68
CA LYS A 65 1.34 -1.78 8.04
C LYS A 65 0.19 -2.00 9.01
N LEU A 66 -1.02 -1.54 8.67
CA LEU A 66 -2.21 -1.73 9.51
C LEU A 66 -2.51 -3.20 9.76
N ASN A 67 -2.41 -4.06 8.74
CA ASN A 67 -2.65 -5.49 8.87
C ASN A 67 -1.61 -6.16 9.80
N THR A 68 -0.34 -5.77 9.69
CA THR A 68 0.72 -6.25 10.58
C THR A 68 0.48 -5.82 12.02
N ASP A 69 0.12 -4.55 12.23
CA ASP A 69 -0.18 -3.99 13.55
C ASP A 69 -1.42 -4.69 14.18
N LEU A 70 -2.43 -5.02 13.36
CA LEU A 70 -3.61 -5.77 13.80
C LEU A 70 -3.28 -7.21 14.22
N LYS A 71 -2.41 -7.89 13.47
CA LYS A 71 -1.99 -9.27 13.79
C LYS A 71 -1.25 -9.34 15.12
N TYR A 72 -0.34 -8.40 15.39
CA TYR A 72 0.42 -8.37 16.65
C TYR A 72 -0.37 -7.74 17.80
N SER A 73 -1.35 -6.89 17.49
CA SER A 73 -2.27 -6.30 18.47
C SER A 73 -3.01 -7.35 19.30
N THR A 74 -3.55 -8.40 18.68
CA THR A 74 -4.28 -9.44 19.41
C THR A 74 -3.38 -10.16 20.39
N GLN A 75 -2.14 -10.44 20.00
CA GLN A 75 -1.13 -11.07 20.85
C GLN A 75 -0.72 -10.17 22.01
N ALA A 76 -0.51 -8.88 21.76
CA ALA A 76 -0.26 -7.90 22.82
C ALA A 76 -1.46 -7.77 23.77
N PHE A 77 -2.68 -7.87 23.26
CA PHE A 77 -3.90 -7.84 24.07
C PHE A 77 -4.01 -9.08 24.97
N TYR A 78 -3.79 -10.28 24.44
CA TYR A 78 -3.76 -11.50 25.24
C TYR A 78 -2.65 -11.47 26.30
N ALA A 79 -1.49 -10.89 25.99
CA ALA A 79 -0.44 -10.70 26.98
C ALA A 79 -0.89 -9.78 28.13
N ALA A 80 -1.62 -8.70 27.81
CA ALA A 80 -2.19 -7.81 28.82
C ALA A 80 -3.22 -8.53 29.71
N GLU A 81 -4.13 -9.30 29.12
CA GLU A 81 -5.14 -10.09 29.87
C GLU A 81 -4.48 -11.12 30.79
N THR A 82 -3.50 -11.86 30.26
CA THR A 82 -2.73 -12.86 31.03
C THR A 82 -2.06 -12.21 32.25
N GLY A 83 -1.52 -11.00 32.09
CA GLY A 83 -0.96 -10.23 33.21
C GLY A 83 -1.98 -9.98 34.32
N ILE A 84 -3.20 -9.58 33.95
CA ILE A 84 -4.30 -9.32 34.91
C ILE A 84 -4.67 -10.60 35.63
N GLU A 85 -4.92 -11.69 34.89
CA GLU A 85 -5.31 -12.97 35.48
C GLU A 85 -4.25 -13.51 36.45
N LYS A 86 -2.97 -13.42 36.06
CA LYS A 86 -1.86 -13.86 36.91
C LYS A 86 -1.74 -13.00 38.17
N TYR A 87 -1.89 -11.69 38.04
CA TYR A 87 -1.93 -10.80 39.21
C TYR A 87 -3.10 -11.15 40.14
N LEU A 88 -4.32 -11.35 39.62
CA LEU A 88 -5.47 -11.75 40.45
C LEU A 88 -5.24 -13.08 41.16
N TRP A 89 -4.59 -14.04 40.50
CA TRP A 89 -4.24 -15.32 41.10
C TRP A 89 -3.23 -15.15 42.24
N GLU A 90 -2.17 -14.38 42.02
CA GLU A 90 -1.14 -14.07 43.02
C GLU A 90 -1.73 -13.29 44.21
N PHE A 91 -2.61 -12.32 43.95
CA PHE A 91 -3.32 -11.56 44.97
C PHE A 91 -4.17 -12.48 45.86
N ARG A 92 -4.92 -13.41 45.27
CA ARG A 92 -5.77 -14.35 46.02
C ARG A 92 -4.97 -15.39 46.81
N ARG A 93 -3.86 -15.87 46.26
CA ARG A 93 -3.12 -17.01 46.82
C ARG A 93 -1.99 -16.60 47.76
N ASN A 94 -1.25 -15.57 47.39
CA ASN A 94 -0.04 -15.12 48.08
C ASN A 94 -0.24 -13.78 48.82
N GLY A 95 -1.44 -13.19 48.75
CA GLY A 95 -1.76 -11.97 49.48
C GLY A 95 -0.90 -10.78 49.06
N MET A 96 -0.78 -10.54 47.75
CA MET A 96 -0.06 -9.39 47.22
C MET A 96 -0.61 -8.08 47.82
N GLY A 97 0.30 -7.13 48.07
CA GLY A 97 -0.05 -5.84 48.66
C GLY A 97 -1.04 -5.04 47.80
N ASN A 98 -1.56 -3.95 48.37
CA ASN A 98 -2.63 -3.14 47.76
C ASN A 98 -2.13 -2.11 46.74
N LYS A 99 -0.82 -1.96 46.53
CA LYS A 99 -0.25 -1.07 45.52
C LYS A 99 1.07 -1.61 45.02
N GLY A 100 1.35 -1.48 43.73
CA GLY A 100 2.64 -1.90 43.18
C GLY A 100 2.64 -2.07 41.67
N ILE A 101 3.75 -2.65 41.21
CA ILE A 101 3.99 -2.99 39.82
C ILE A 101 4.23 -4.50 39.74
N PHE A 102 3.56 -5.16 38.82
CA PHE A 102 3.74 -6.59 38.55
C PHE A 102 4.07 -6.80 37.08
N SER A 103 5.30 -7.14 36.76
CA SER A 103 5.75 -7.24 35.37
C SER A 103 6.37 -8.58 35.06
N CYS A 104 6.20 -8.98 33.82
CA CYS A 104 7.08 -9.92 33.17
C CYS A 104 7.94 -9.21 32.12
N ALA A 105 9.24 -9.15 32.37
CA ALA A 105 10.18 -8.45 31.51
C ALA A 105 10.86 -9.35 30.46
N THR A 106 10.91 -10.68 30.65
CA THR A 106 11.63 -11.58 29.73
C THR A 106 10.92 -12.91 29.58
N ASP A 107 10.41 -13.17 28.38
CA ASP A 107 9.90 -14.44 27.84
C ASP A 107 9.08 -15.35 28.79
N CYS A 108 8.31 -14.78 29.70
CA CYS A 108 7.48 -15.58 30.61
C CYS A 108 6.27 -16.22 29.92
N LEU A 109 5.91 -15.77 28.71
CA LEU A 109 4.83 -16.33 27.90
C LEU A 109 5.36 -17.30 26.83
N GLY A 110 6.68 -17.50 26.71
CA GLY A 110 7.32 -18.46 25.80
C GLY A 110 7.27 -18.10 24.31
N ASN A 111 6.68 -16.95 23.96
CA ASN A 111 6.55 -16.44 22.60
C ASN A 111 7.24 -15.07 22.43
N GLY A 112 7.99 -14.60 23.42
CA GLY A 112 8.57 -13.26 23.47
C GLY A 112 7.57 -12.13 23.81
N ALA A 113 6.32 -12.46 24.16
CA ALA A 113 5.39 -11.48 24.70
C ALA A 113 5.76 -11.12 26.14
N THR A 114 5.53 -9.86 26.50
CA THR A 114 5.76 -9.34 27.84
C THR A 114 4.53 -8.59 28.32
N TYR A 115 4.40 -8.43 29.63
CA TYR A 115 3.33 -7.62 30.21
C TYR A 115 3.85 -6.84 31.42
N SER A 116 3.24 -5.69 31.68
CA SER A 116 3.49 -4.87 32.86
C SER A 116 2.17 -4.42 33.44
N LEU A 117 1.94 -4.72 34.71
CA LEU A 117 0.82 -4.26 35.50
C LEU A 117 1.24 -3.15 36.45
N GLU A 118 0.36 -2.18 36.60
CA GLU A 118 0.35 -1.19 37.67
C GLU A 118 -1.01 -1.28 38.36
N TYR A 119 -1.01 -1.32 39.69
CA TYR A 119 -2.25 -1.41 40.46
C TYR A 119 -2.18 -0.53 41.70
N ASP A 120 -3.30 0.12 42.03
CA ASP A 120 -3.45 0.94 43.22
C ASP A 120 -4.85 0.76 43.81
N PHE A 121 -4.89 0.15 45.00
CA PHE A 121 -6.06 -0.04 45.86
C PHE A 121 -5.96 0.77 47.16
N THR A 122 -5.00 1.69 47.25
CA THR A 122 -4.68 2.46 48.48
C THR A 122 -5.07 3.94 48.41
N GLY A 123 -5.36 4.47 47.22
CA GLY A 123 -5.68 5.89 47.01
C GLY A 123 -7.15 6.29 47.24
N GLU A 124 -7.40 7.60 47.15
CA GLU A 124 -8.76 8.13 46.91
C GLU A 124 -9.26 7.59 45.56
N VAL A 125 -10.43 6.95 45.60
CA VAL A 125 -11.15 6.37 44.45
C VAL A 125 -10.96 7.14 43.13
N PRO A 126 -10.81 6.44 41.98
CA PRO A 126 -11.13 5.02 41.78
C PRO A 126 -9.94 4.07 41.94
N PHE A 127 -10.21 2.87 42.45
CA PHE A 127 -9.23 1.78 42.45
C PHE A 127 -9.01 1.30 41.03
N TYR A 128 -7.77 1.01 40.65
CA TYR A 128 -7.51 0.58 39.28
C TYR A 128 -6.43 -0.50 39.17
N ILE A 129 -6.58 -1.29 38.11
CA ILE A 129 -5.56 -2.18 37.57
C ILE A 129 -5.32 -1.76 36.14
N LEU A 130 -4.09 -1.40 35.80
CA LEU A 130 -3.64 -1.10 34.45
C LEU A 130 -2.66 -2.18 34.02
N SER A 131 -3.05 -3.01 33.05
CA SER A 131 -2.15 -3.99 32.43
C SER A 131 -1.79 -3.56 31.02
N THR A 132 -0.51 -3.58 30.69
CA THR A 132 0.03 -3.30 29.36
C THR A 132 0.79 -4.51 28.85
N GLY A 133 0.32 -5.11 27.76
CA GLY A 133 1.00 -6.16 27.04
C GLY A 133 1.82 -5.59 25.87
N ASP A 134 2.97 -6.19 25.60
CA ASP A 134 3.87 -5.84 24.51
C ASP A 134 4.25 -7.10 23.74
N PHE A 135 4.02 -7.06 22.43
CA PHE A 135 4.45 -8.09 21.51
C PHE A 135 5.06 -7.46 20.25
N ARG A 136 6.35 -7.75 19.99
CA ARG A 136 7.09 -7.27 18.82
C ARG A 136 6.99 -5.74 18.61
N GLY A 137 6.92 -4.97 19.71
CA GLY A 137 6.85 -3.50 19.69
C GLY A 137 5.43 -2.94 19.57
N ILE A 138 4.41 -3.78 19.43
CA ILE A 138 3.01 -3.37 19.51
C ILE A 138 2.54 -3.50 20.96
N LYS A 139 2.07 -2.38 21.52
CA LYS A 139 1.58 -2.31 22.89
C LYS A 139 0.06 -2.20 22.92
N ARG A 140 -0.58 -2.95 23.81
CA ARG A 140 -2.01 -2.83 24.12
C ARG A 140 -2.19 -2.80 25.63
N ALA A 141 -3.09 -1.93 26.10
CA ALA A 141 -3.34 -1.77 27.52
C ALA A 141 -4.82 -1.93 27.84
N ILE A 142 -5.09 -2.52 29.00
CA ILE A 142 -6.41 -2.74 29.56
C ILE A 142 -6.39 -2.12 30.94
N ARG A 143 -7.36 -1.23 31.19
CA ARG A 143 -7.59 -0.65 32.51
C ARG A 143 -8.94 -1.08 33.03
N THR A 144 -8.97 -1.61 34.24
CA THR A 144 -10.21 -1.87 34.98
C THR A 144 -10.23 -0.98 36.21
N ASN A 145 -11.34 -0.28 36.40
CA ASN A 145 -11.59 0.54 37.58
C ASN A 145 -12.65 -0.17 38.44
N PHE A 146 -12.50 -0.07 39.75
CA PHE A 146 -13.42 -0.63 40.75
C PHE A 146 -13.89 0.45 41.72
#